data_AF-A0A524PFT0-F1
#
_entry.id   AF-A0A524PFT0-F1
#
_cell.length_a   1.000
_cell.length_b   1.000
_cell.length_c   1.000
_cell.angle_alpha   90.00
_cell.angle_beta   90.00
_cell.angle_gamma   90.00
#
_symmetry.space_group_name_H-M   'P 1'
#
loop_
_entity.id
_entity.type
_entity.pdbx_description
1 polymer ?
#
loop_
_entity_poly.entity_id
_entity_poly.type
_entity_poly.pdbx_seq_one_letter_code
_entity_poly.pdbx_strand_id
1 'polypeptide(L)' 'VEVKFYSGRLDLSSCLETGIENLFAVGDGAGVSRGLVQASVSGVVAAREVLRRA' A
#
# COMPACT_ATOMS: atom_id res chain seq x y z
N VAL A 1 9.71 10.19 23.40
CA VAL A 1 9.63 9.02 22.51
C VAL A 1 8.41 9.21 21.63
N GLU A 2 8.60 9.33 20.31
CA GLU A 2 7.48 9.34 19.37
C GLU A 2 7.00 7.90 19.19
N VAL A 3 5.89 7.54 19.82
CA VAL A 3 5.24 6.24 19.61
C VAL A 3 4.24 6.42 18.49
N LYS A 4 4.61 6.02 17.28
CA LYS A 4 3.61 5.76 16.25
C LYS A 4 3.03 4.39 16.55
N PHE A 5 1.83 4.37 17.14
CA PHE A 5 1.00 3.18 17.14
C PHE A 5 0.84 2.79 15.68
N TYR A 6 1.44 1.66 15.27
CA TYR A 6 1.32 1.15 13.91
C TYR A 6 -0.16 0.88 13.68
N SER A 7 -0.83 1.83 13.02
CA SER A 7 -2.16 1.70 12.50
C SER A 7 -2.22 0.41 11.68
N GLY A 8 -3.28 -0.36 11.91
CA GLY A 8 -3.41 -1.76 11.49
C GLY A 8 -2.87 -2.04 10.10
N ARG A 9 -2.13 -3.15 9.99
CA ARG A 9 -1.84 -3.76 8.68
C ARG A 9 -3.17 -4.04 8.02
N LEU A 10 -3.49 -3.29 6.97
CA LEU A 10 -4.63 -3.58 6.12
C LEU A 10 -4.43 -4.97 5.50
N ASP A 11 -5.50 -5.73 5.37
CA ASP A 11 -5.48 -6.94 4.56
C ASP A 11 -5.47 -6.52 3.09
N LEU A 12 -4.42 -6.91 2.38
CA LEU A 12 -4.13 -6.46 1.03
C LEU A 12 -3.75 -7.65 0.16
N SER A 13 -4.17 -7.62 -1.10
CA SER A 13 -3.72 -8.57 -2.10
C SER A 13 -2.23 -8.40 -2.43
N SER A 14 -1.67 -9.32 -3.21
CA SER A 14 -0.30 -9.21 -3.73
C SER A 14 -0.05 -7.95 -4.57
N CYS A 15 -1.12 -7.32 -5.07
CA CYS A 15 -1.07 -6.09 -5.85
C CYS A 15 -1.46 -4.84 -5.03
N LEU A 16 -1.53 -4.96 -3.70
CA LEU A 16 -1.86 -3.89 -2.76
C LEU A 16 -3.30 -3.37 -2.86
N GLU A 17 -4.20 -4.19 -3.41
CA GLU A 17 -5.63 -3.91 -3.43
C GLU A 17 -6.26 -4.31 -2.11
N THR A 18 -7.19 -3.49 -1.63
CA THR A 18 -7.99 -3.78 -0.44
C THR A 18 -9.10 -4.80 -0.75
N GLY A 19 -9.90 -5.16 0.25
CA GLY A 19 -11.15 -5.90 0.02
C GLY A 19 -12.23 -5.11 -0.75
N ILE A 20 -11.99 -3.83 -1.03
CA ILE A 20 -12.84 -2.98 -1.87
C ILE A 20 -12.23 -2.95 -3.28
N GLU A 21 -13.02 -3.35 -4.27
CA GLU A 21 -12.60 -3.41 -5.66
C GLU A 21 -12.11 -2.05 -6.18
N ASN A 22 -10.98 -2.04 -6.89
CA ASN A 22 -10.32 -0.87 -7.44
C ASN A 22 -9.85 0.16 -6.40
N LEU A 23 -9.82 -0.20 -5.11
CA LEU A 23 -9.24 0.60 -4.05
C LEU A 23 -7.91 -0.01 -3.60
N PHE A 24 -6.83 0.74 -3.77
CA PHE A 24 -5.46 0.34 -3.45
C PHE A 24 -4.92 1.13 -2.26
N ALA A 25 -4.15 0.46 -1.40
CA ALA A 25 -3.50 1.09 -0.25
C ALA A 25 -1.97 0.88 -0.33
N VAL A 26 -1.23 1.98 -0.32
CA VAL A 26 0.24 1.99 -0.51
C VAL A 26 0.93 2.83 0.55
N GLY A 27 2.24 2.68 0.68
CA GLY A 27 3.05 3.46 1.60
C GLY A 27 2.94 3.04 3.07
N ASP A 28 3.51 3.87 3.94
CA ASP A 28 3.68 3.55 5.36
C ASP A 28 2.35 3.55 6.11
N GLY A 29 1.41 4.41 5.71
CA GLY A 29 0.07 4.50 6.32
C GLY A 29 -0.77 3.22 6.13
N ALA A 30 -0.51 2.48 5.05
CA ALA A 30 -1.14 1.18 4.79
C ALA A 30 -0.42 0.01 5.50
N GLY A 31 0.72 0.27 6.17
CA GLY A 31 1.56 -0.77 6.77
C GLY A 31 2.36 -1.59 5.75
N VAL A 32 2.49 -1.11 4.51
CA VAL A 32 3.17 -1.79 3.39
C VAL A 32 4.69 -1.53 3.42
N SER A 33 5.10 -0.33 3.83
CA SER A 33 6.50 0.10 3.85
C SER A 33 6.92 0.70 5.19
N ARG A 34 8.22 1.00 5.34
CA ARG A 34 8.78 1.72 6.49
C ARG A 34 9.78 2.80 6.09
N GLY A 35 9.51 3.48 4.99
CA GLY A 35 10.39 4.52 4.50
C GLY A 35 10.14 4.90 3.05
N LEU A 36 10.67 6.06 2.66
CA LEU A 36 10.37 6.74 1.39
C LEU A 36 10.59 5.84 0.17
N VAL A 37 11.71 5.11 0.10
CA VAL A 37 12.02 4.26 -1.06
C VAL A 37 10.98 3.16 -1.22
N GLN A 38 10.66 2.45 -0.13
CA GLN A 38 9.67 1.38 -0.16
C GLN A 38 8.25 1.92 -0.42
N ALA A 39 7.92 3.08 0.14
CA ALA A 39 6.64 3.74 -0.11
C ALA A 39 6.49 4.09 -1.60
N SER A 40 7.51 4.67 -2.22
CA SER A 40 7.53 4.96 -3.66
C SER A 40 7.37 3.72 -4.52
N VAL A 41 8.10 2.64 -4.20
CA VAL A 41 8.00 1.37 -4.95
C VAL A 41 6.59 0.78 -4.83
N SER A 42 5.97 0.83 -3.65
CA SER A 42 4.61 0.32 -3.45
C SER A 42 3.57 1.04 -4.32
N GLY A 43 3.72 2.35 -4.52
CA GLY A 43 2.88 3.11 -5.45
C GLY A 43 3.02 2.64 -6.91
N VAL A 44 4.25 2.34 -7.35
CA VAL A 44 4.50 1.82 -8.72
C VAL A 44 3.87 0.45 -8.92
N VAL A 45 3.90 -0.43 -7.90
CA VAL A 45 3.26 -1.75 -7.95
C VAL A 45 1.75 -1.63 -8.14
N ALA A 46 1.08 -0.81 -7.33
CA ALA A 46 -0.36 -0.57 -7.45
C ALA A 46 -0.72 0.07 -8.80
N ALA A 47 0.04 1.07 -9.25
CA ALA A 47 -0.20 1.75 -10.52
C ALA A 47 -0.09 0.81 -11.73
N ARG A 48 0.87 -0.13 -11.72
CA ARG A 48 0.99 -1.16 -12.77
C ARG A 48 -0.23 -2.08 -12.81
N GLU A 49 -0.77 -2.44 -11.66
CA GLU A 49 -1.98 -3.25 -11.61
C GLU A 49 -3.19 -2.49 -12.14
N VAL A 50 -3.34 -1.21 -11.79
CA VAL A 50 -4.40 -0.34 -12.35
C VAL A 50 -4.30 -0.31 -13.88
N LEU A 51 -3.09 -0.09 -14.43
CA LEU A 51 -2.88 -0.05 -15.88
C LEU A 51 -3.14 -1.39 -16.58
N ARG A 52 -2.96 -2.52 -15.88
CA ARG A 52 -3.22 -3.86 -16.45
C ARG A 52 -4.72 -4.16 -16.56
N ARG A 53 -5.56 -3.49 -15.75
CA ARG A 53 -7.02 -3.68 -15.70
C ARG A 53 -7.79 -2.67 -16.55
N ALA A 54 -7.16 -1.56 -16.91
CA ALA A 54 -7.67 -0.56 -17.85
C ALA A 54 -7.62 -1.09 -19.30
#